data_AF-A0A131ZBG4-F1
#
_entry.id   AF-A0A131ZBG4-F1
#
_cell.length_a   1.000
_cell.length_b   1.000
_cell.length_c   1.000
_cell.angle_alpha   90.00
_cell.angle_beta   90.00
_cell.angle_gamma   90.00
#
_symmetry.space_group_name_H-M   'P 1'
#
loop_
_entity.id
_entity.type
_entity.pdbx_description
1 polymer ?
#
loop_
_entity_poly.entity_id
_entity_poly.type
_entity_poly.pdbx_seq_one_letter_code
_entity_poly.pdbx_strand_id
1 'polypeptide(L)'
;NELAPGDAERYSECIRHETIRVAVCDQVEAALKESPDCPAIFREQILKSFSESYDKYEEIVKGKLHLTGTTANTFGFTNMKYQYETLLTRMRGLREQVKQKCEAAAAAAEAVNALVLATDATAATN
;
A
#
# COMPACT_ATOMS: atom_id res chain seq x y z
N ASN A 1 27.74 5.91 15.46
CA ASN A 1 28.22 4.94 16.48
C ASN A 1 27.03 4.19 17.04
N GLU A 2 27.12 2.86 17.01
CA GLU A 2 26.20 1.98 17.75
C GLU A 2 26.62 1.93 19.23
N LEU A 3 25.67 1.72 20.15
CA LEU A 3 25.97 1.53 21.58
C LEU A 3 26.38 0.08 21.86
N ALA A 4 25.72 -0.88 21.22
CA ALA A 4 26.11 -2.28 21.16
C ALA A 4 26.10 -2.77 19.70
N PRO A 5 26.94 -3.78 19.35
CA PRO A 5 26.95 -4.35 18.01
C PRO A 5 25.55 -4.84 17.57
N GLY A 6 25.16 -4.45 16.36
CA GLY A 6 23.89 -4.83 15.74
C GLY A 6 22.70 -3.93 16.10
N ASP A 7 22.94 -2.84 16.85
CA ASP A 7 21.87 -1.89 17.20
C ASP A 7 21.30 -1.18 15.97
N ALA A 8 22.14 -0.76 15.01
CA ALA A 8 21.62 -0.06 13.83
C ALA A 8 20.84 -1.02 12.92
N GLU A 9 21.22 -2.30 12.86
CA GLU A 9 20.47 -3.31 12.11
C GLU A 9 19.10 -3.57 12.75
N ARG A 10 19.05 -3.77 14.07
CA ARG A 10 17.79 -3.92 14.83
C ARG A 10 16.88 -2.70 14.67
N TYR A 11 17.45 -1.51 14.75
CA TYR A 11 16.71 -0.26 14.55
C TYR A 11 16.18 -0.16 13.12
N SER A 12 17.02 -0.45 12.12
CA SER A 12 16.63 -0.43 10.71
C SER A 12 15.51 -1.43 10.41
N GLU A 13 15.52 -2.60 11.05
CA GLU A 13 14.43 -3.58 10.95
C GLU A 13 13.12 -3.05 11.56
N CYS A 14 13.19 -2.42 12.73
CA CYS A 14 12.03 -1.77 13.36
C CYS A 14 11.43 -0.69 12.45
N ILE A 15 12.27 0.20 11.91
CA ILE A 15 11.81 1.25 11.00
C ILE A 15 11.22 0.66 9.73
N ARG A 16 11.81 -0.40 9.17
CA ARG A 16 11.28 -1.06 7.97
C ARG A 16 9.90 -1.64 8.23
N HIS A 17 9.73 -2.37 9.33
CA HIS A 17 8.44 -2.94 9.71
C HIS A 17 7.37 -1.85 9.83
N GLU A 18 7.66 -0.79 10.58
CA GLU A 18 6.71 0.30 10.81
C GLU A 18 6.43 1.11 9.54
N THR A 19 7.42 1.28 8.66
CA THR A 19 7.22 1.93 7.36
C THR A 19 6.23 1.13 6.51
N ILE A 20 6.39 -0.19 6.41
CA ILE A 20 5.46 -1.04 5.65
C ILE A 20 4.07 -1.03 6.32
N ARG A 21 4.01 -1.12 7.64
CA ARG A 21 2.74 -1.14 8.38
C ARG A 21 1.96 0.16 8.24
N VAL A 22 2.60 1.30 8.44
CA VAL A 22 1.94 2.60 8.52
C VAL A 22 2.00 3.32 7.18
N ALA A 23 3.21 3.66 6.73
CA ALA A 23 3.39 4.51 5.55
C ALA A 23 2.97 3.82 4.24
N VAL A 24 2.92 2.49 4.20
CA VAL A 24 2.39 1.73 3.06
C VAL A 24 0.95 1.28 3.33
N CYS A 25 0.73 0.37 4.29
CA CYS A 25 -0.60 -0.23 4.43
C CYS A 25 -1.68 0.75 4.91
N ASP A 26 -1.43 1.56 5.96
CA ASP A 26 -2.42 2.53 6.45
C ASP A 26 -2.73 3.58 5.37
N GLN A 27 -1.71 4.04 4.63
CA GLN A 27 -1.87 5.04 3.58
C GLN A 27 -2.66 4.51 2.37
N VAL A 28 -2.44 3.25 1.97
CA VAL A 28 -3.22 2.60 0.90
C VAL A 28 -4.67 2.41 1.35
N GLU A 29 -4.90 1.99 2.59
CA GLU A 29 -6.25 1.90 3.13
C GLU A 29 -6.96 3.24 3.17
N ALA A 30 -6.27 4.31 3.58
CA ALA A 30 -6.83 5.65 3.60
C ALA A 30 -7.21 6.12 2.19
N ALA A 31 -6.38 5.81 1.18
CA ALA A 31 -6.68 6.09 -0.22
C ALA A 31 -7.86 5.26 -0.75
N LEU A 32 -7.93 3.97 -0.43
CA LEU A 32 -9.04 3.09 -0.83
C LEU A 32 -10.38 3.52 -0.22
N LYS A 33 -10.39 3.81 1.09
CA LYS A 33 -11.56 4.25 1.87
C LYS A 33 -11.93 5.71 1.63
N GLU A 34 -11.15 6.42 0.82
CA GLU A 34 -11.36 7.85 0.55
C GLU A 34 -11.41 8.71 1.82
N SER A 35 -10.57 8.33 2.79
CA SER A 35 -10.46 8.99 4.09
C SER A 35 -10.22 10.50 3.93
N PRO A 36 -10.83 11.35 4.79
CA PRO A 36 -10.54 12.79 4.81
C PRO A 36 -9.05 13.10 5.07
N ASP A 37 -8.35 12.22 5.78
CA ASP A 37 -6.91 12.38 6.07
C ASP A 37 -6.01 12.11 4.84
N CYS A 38 -6.57 11.57 3.75
CA CYS A 38 -5.88 11.34 2.50
C CYS A 38 -6.48 12.23 1.39
N PRO A 39 -5.84 13.37 1.05
CA PRO A 39 -6.33 14.28 0.02
C PRO A 39 -6.56 13.59 -1.32
N ALA A 40 -7.69 13.90 -1.98
CA ALA A 40 -8.12 13.25 -3.22
C ALA A 40 -7.03 13.24 -4.32
N ILE A 41 -6.27 14.33 -4.42
CA ILE A 41 -5.19 14.50 -5.41
C ILE A 41 -4.07 13.45 -5.30
N PHE A 42 -3.87 12.86 -4.11
CA PHE A 42 -2.80 11.88 -3.88
C PHE A 42 -3.29 10.44 -3.97
N ARG A 43 -4.61 10.19 -3.88
CA ARG A 43 -5.16 8.83 -3.75
C ARG A 43 -4.77 7.96 -4.94
N GLU A 44 -4.99 8.44 -6.16
CA GLU A 44 -4.65 7.70 -7.37
C GLU A 44 -3.15 7.38 -7.43
N GLN A 45 -2.30 8.38 -7.15
CA GLN A 45 -0.86 8.19 -7.15
C GLN A 45 -0.40 7.19 -6.08
N ILE A 46 -1.01 7.21 -4.89
CA ILE A 46 -0.73 6.24 -3.81
C ILE A 46 -1.06 4.82 -4.25
N LEU A 47 -2.24 4.59 -4.84
CA LEU A 47 -2.68 3.27 -5.29
C LEU A 47 -1.81 2.75 -6.45
N LYS A 48 -1.43 3.64 -7.37
CA LYS A 48 -0.53 3.33 -8.48
C LYS A 48 0.86 2.95 -7.98
N SER A 49 1.49 3.80 -7.16
CA SER A 49 2.83 3.53 -6.63
C SER A 49 2.89 2.28 -5.76
N PHE A 50 1.82 1.99 -5.00
CA PHE A 50 1.69 0.73 -4.26
C PHE A 50 1.68 -0.48 -5.20
N SER A 51 0.91 -0.43 -6.28
CA SER A 51 0.81 -1.52 -7.26
C SER A 51 2.15 -1.79 -7.95
N GLU A 52 2.85 -0.73 -8.37
CA GLU A 52 4.16 -0.81 -9.03
C GLU A 52 5.26 -1.35 -8.09
N SER A 53 5.16 -1.08 -6.79
CA SER A 53 6.17 -1.48 -5.80
C SER A 53 5.79 -2.72 -5.00
N TYR A 54 4.61 -3.32 -5.23
CA TYR A 54 4.06 -4.40 -4.42
C TYR A 54 5.03 -5.59 -4.27
N ASP A 55 5.58 -6.07 -5.38
CA ASP A 55 6.39 -7.28 -5.38
C ASP A 55 7.66 -7.10 -4.52
N LYS A 56 8.23 -5.89 -4.50
CA LYS A 56 9.36 -5.53 -3.61
C LYS A 56 8.97 -5.61 -2.14
N TYR A 57 7.80 -5.07 -1.78
CA TYR A 57 7.33 -5.13 -0.40
C TYR A 57 7.02 -6.58 0.00
N GLU A 58 6.40 -7.37 -0.88
CA GLU A 58 6.08 -8.77 -0.60
C GLU A 58 7.35 -9.61 -0.40
N GLU A 59 8.38 -9.41 -1.22
CA GLU A 59 9.68 -10.07 -1.09
C GLU A 59 10.32 -9.76 0.28
N ILE A 60 10.35 -8.48 0.67
CA ILE A 60 10.88 -8.04 1.97
C ILE A 60 10.12 -8.73 3.11
N VAL A 61 8.79 -8.70 3.08
CA VAL A 61 7.96 -9.28 4.15
C VAL A 61 8.15 -10.80 4.23
N LYS A 62 8.17 -11.50 3.08
CA LYS A 62 8.42 -12.95 3.01
C LYS A 62 9.79 -13.32 3.59
N GLY A 63 10.83 -12.54 3.29
CA GLY A 63 12.18 -12.75 3.82
C GLY A 63 12.29 -12.59 5.34
N LYS A 64 11.29 -11.97 5.98
CA LYS A 64 11.29 -11.63 7.41
C LYS A 64 10.21 -12.34 8.23
N LEU A 65 9.52 -13.31 7.64
CA LEU A 65 8.48 -14.09 8.35
C LEU A 65 9.00 -14.76 9.63
N HIS A 66 10.26 -15.21 9.63
CA HIS A 66 10.92 -15.81 10.79
C HIS A 66 11.05 -14.87 12.01
N LEU A 67 10.91 -13.55 11.82
CA LEU A 67 10.93 -12.58 12.92
C LEU A 67 9.56 -12.41 13.58
N THR A 68 8.48 -12.97 13.01
CA THR A 68 7.13 -12.83 13.55
C THR A 68 7.06 -13.28 15.02
N GLY A 69 6.44 -12.47 15.86
CA GLY A 69 6.33 -12.71 17.31
C GLY A 69 7.56 -12.31 18.13
N THR A 70 8.70 -12.03 17.48
CA THR A 70 9.91 -11.53 18.14
C THR A 70 9.71 -10.08 18.58
N THR A 71 10.22 -9.74 19.75
CA THR A 71 10.16 -8.36 20.28
C THR A 71 11.24 -7.50 19.62
N ALA A 72 10.84 -6.35 19.05
CA ALA A 72 11.76 -5.35 18.54
C ALA A 72 12.40 -4.62 19.72
N ASN A 73 13.55 -5.10 20.18
CA ASN A 73 14.28 -4.43 21.25
C ASN A 73 15.12 -3.28 20.68
N THR A 74 14.48 -2.12 20.48
CA THR A 74 15.13 -0.89 20.01
C THR A 74 14.91 0.24 21.02
N PHE A 75 15.81 1.23 21.02
CA PHE A 75 15.78 2.37 21.94
C PHE A 75 14.40 3.05 21.93
N GLY A 76 13.62 2.84 23.00
CA GLY A 76 12.30 3.46 23.20
C GLY A 76 11.08 2.60 22.83
N PHE A 77 11.23 1.45 22.15
CA PHE A 77 10.12 0.60 21.70
C PHE A 77 10.16 -0.79 22.33
N THR A 78 10.24 -0.87 23.65
CA THR A 78 10.53 -2.13 24.37
C THR A 78 9.47 -3.22 24.28
N ASN A 79 8.27 -2.93 23.74
CA ASN A 79 7.14 -3.86 23.71
C ASN A 79 6.54 -4.11 22.32
N MET A 80 7.15 -3.59 21.25
CA MET A 80 6.66 -3.85 19.90
C MET A 80 7.05 -5.28 19.48
N LYS A 81 6.09 -6.05 18.94
CA LYS A 81 6.37 -7.34 18.29
C LYS A 81 6.27 -7.21 16.78
N TYR A 82 7.21 -7.82 16.07
CA TYR A 82 7.12 -7.96 14.62
C TYR A 82 5.92 -8.83 14.25
N GLN A 83 5.13 -8.38 13.29
CA GLN A 83 3.90 -9.03 12.84
C GLN A 83 3.93 -9.22 11.31
N TYR A 84 5.02 -9.79 10.79
CA TYR A 84 5.22 -9.94 9.35
C TYR A 84 4.18 -10.86 8.68
N GLU A 85 3.71 -11.92 9.35
CA GLU A 85 2.61 -12.75 8.83
C GLU A 85 1.29 -11.98 8.68
N THR A 86 0.95 -11.16 9.68
CA THR A 86 -0.24 -10.29 9.63
C THR A 86 -0.09 -9.23 8.55
N LEU A 87 1.09 -8.62 8.43
CA LEU A 87 1.40 -7.67 7.35
C LEU A 87 1.27 -8.30 5.97
N LEU A 88 1.78 -9.52 5.78
CA LEU A 88 1.67 -10.22 4.49
C LEU A 88 0.21 -10.44 4.09
N THR A 89 -0.61 -10.88 5.04
CA THR A 89 -2.04 -11.09 4.83
C THR A 89 -2.75 -9.78 4.48
N ARG A 90 -2.46 -8.72 5.25
CA ARG A 90 -2.99 -7.37 5.02
C ARG A 90 -2.63 -6.84 3.64
N MET A 91 -1.35 -6.91 3.27
CA MET A 91 -0.85 -6.44 1.98
C MET A 91 -1.51 -7.16 0.79
N ARG A 92 -1.67 -8.49 0.88
CA ARG A 92 -2.38 -9.26 -0.16
C ARG A 92 -3.83 -8.81 -0.33
N GLY A 93 -4.52 -8.60 0.79
CA GLY A 93 -5.88 -8.07 0.77
C GLY A 93 -5.97 -6.67 0.16
N LEU A 94 -4.97 -5.81 0.40
CA LEU A 94 -4.90 -4.49 -0.22
C LEU A 94 -4.61 -4.57 -1.73
N ARG A 95 -3.70 -5.44 -2.18
CA ARG A 95 -3.43 -5.64 -3.61
C ARG A 95 -4.69 -5.97 -4.39
N GLU A 96 -5.50 -6.88 -3.84
CA GLU A 96 -6.74 -7.29 -4.49
C GLU A 96 -7.76 -6.14 -4.55
N GLN A 97 -7.94 -5.40 -3.46
CA GLN A 97 -8.82 -4.22 -3.45
C GLN A 97 -8.37 -3.12 -4.40
N VAL A 98 -7.06 -2.86 -4.47
CA VAL A 98 -6.47 -1.87 -5.39
C VAL A 98 -6.70 -2.29 -6.83
N LYS A 99 -6.46 -3.58 -7.16
CA LYS A 99 -6.72 -4.13 -8.48
C LYS A 99 -8.18 -3.95 -8.89
N GLN A 100 -9.13 -4.31 -8.02
CA GLN A 100 -10.56 -4.14 -8.27
C GLN A 100 -10.95 -2.68 -8.50
N LYS A 101 -10.40 -1.74 -7.70
CA LYS A 101 -10.67 -0.30 -7.87
C LYS A 101 -10.12 0.22 -9.21
N CYS A 102 -8.94 -0.22 -9.62
CA CYS A 102 -8.36 0.16 -10.91
C CYS A 102 -9.16 -0.40 -12.10
N GLU A 103 -9.58 -1.68 -12.03
CA GLU A 103 -10.42 -2.30 -13.06
C GLU A 103 -11.79 -1.61 -13.18
N ALA A 104 -12.42 -1.29 -12.05
CA ALA A 104 -13.68 -0.54 -12.02
C ALA A 104 -13.52 0.87 -12.60
N ALA A 105 -12.42 1.57 -12.31
CA ALA A 105 -12.13 2.88 -12.87
C ALA A 105 -11.89 2.82 -14.39
N ALA A 106 -11.17 1.80 -14.87
CA ALA A 106 -10.95 1.59 -16.30
C ALA A 106 -12.27 1.31 -17.04
N ALA A 107 -13.11 0.41 -16.51
CA ALA A 107 -14.42 0.11 -17.08
C ALA A 107 -15.35 1.35 -17.11
N ALA A 108 -15.32 2.17 -16.05
CA ALA A 108 -16.07 3.43 -16.02
C ALA A 108 -15.57 4.43 -17.08
N ALA A 109 -14.25 4.54 -17.27
CA ALA A 109 -13.67 5.40 -18.30
C ALA A 109 -14.02 4.94 -19.72
N GLU A 110 -14.00 3.63 -19.98
CA GLU A 110 -14.42 3.06 -21.26
C GLU A 110 -15.90 3.31 -21.55
N ALA A 111 -16.77 3.15 -20.55
CA ALA A 111 -18.20 3.44 -20.69
C ALA A 111 -18.48 4.92 -20.98
N VAL A 112 -17.75 5.84 -20.33
CA VAL A 112 -17.85 7.28 -20.61
C VAL A 112 -17.38 7.59 -22.03
N ASN A 113 -16.27 7.01 -22.48
CA ASN A 113 -15.77 7.22 -23.83
C ASN A 113 -16.74 6.71 -24.91
N ALA A 114 -17.36 5.55 -24.68
CA ALA A 114 -18.39 4.99 -25.57
C ALA A 114 -19.62 5.91 -25.67
N LEU A 115 -20.04 6.52 -24.55
CA LEU A 115 -21.16 7.48 -24.53
C LEU A 115 -20.83 8.77 -25.29
N VAL A 116 -19.62 9.33 -25.13
CA VAL A 116 -19.17 10.53 -25.84
C VAL A 116 -19.20 10.31 -27.36
N LEU A 117 -18.67 9.17 -27.83
CA LEU A 117 -18.70 8.81 -29.25
C LEU A 117 -20.12 8.65 -29.81
N ALA A 118 -21.05 8.12 -29.01
CA ALA A 118 -22.45 8.02 -29.40
C ALA A 118 -23.13 9.40 -29.53
N THR A 119 -22.81 10.35 -28.64
CA THR A 119 -23.37 11.71 -28.70
C THR A 119 -22.83 12.53 -29.87
N ASP A 120 -21.55 12.39 -30.21
CA ASP A 120 -20.93 13.09 -31.35
C ASP A 120 -21.50 12.61 -32.70
N ALA A 121 -21.83 11.32 -32.81
CA ALA A 121 -22.47 10.76 -34.01
C ALA A 121 -23.89 11.31 -34.26
N THR A 122 -24.65 11.60 -33.20
CA THR A 122 -25.97 12.25 -33.30
C THR A 122 -25.92 13.74 -33.62
N ALA A 123 -24.83 14.44 -33.31
CA ALA A 123 -24.69 15.88 -33.60
C ALA A 123 -24.34 16.18 -35.07
N ALA A 124 -23.77 15.22 -35.80
CA ALA A 124 -23.34 15.38 -37.20
C ALA A 124 -24.45 15.15 -38.24
N THR A 125 -25.70 14.93 -37.84
CA THR A 125 -26.84 14.62 -38.74
C THR A 125 -27.93 15.71 -38.80
N ASN A 126 -27.72 16.88 -38.21
CA ASN A 126 -28.63 18.03 -38.31
C ASN A 126 -28.03 19.19 -39.10
#